data_AF-A0A3E0WIZ9-F1
#
_entry.id   AF-A0A3E0WIZ9-F1
#
_cell.length_a   1.000
_cell.length_b   1.000
_cell.length_c   1.000
_cell.angle_alpha   90.00
_cell.angle_beta   90.00
_cell.angle_gamma   90.00
#
_symmetry.space_group_name_H-M   'P 1'
#
loop_
_entity.id
_entity.type
_entity.pdbx_description
1 polymer ?
#
loop_
_entity_poly.entity_id
_entity_poly.type
_entity_poly.pdbx_seq_one_letter_code
_entity_poly.pdbx_strand_id
1 'polypeptide(L)'
;MVTENDIIKKSIWEKATFLNEQQIDLTQISREGQEKAVAWVERTGLQPFETLKYRLKEDELSYSEFVSILSNPNPRFMGEEEPEWFRILKSVFNNKDDIALSDDDISPEEREKAPFFNITIPFLIWSKKDILNRFHILKNNFNHYPIYKRVLSSILKPIYQSLLSLSCQTLILELNTRRVQGELVGSTKEERFDNFISSHITKSEDIVGLLEKYPVLGRLMITSMKNIINSRLEAIENYLVDYIDIQEKFGSDYNELISIEGNVGDIHNNGRSVLILSFLSGKS
;
A
#
# COMPACT_ATOMS: atom_id res chain seq x y z
N MET A 1 17.44 28.95 -0.38
CA MET A 1 16.39 27.92 -0.41
C MET A 1 17.05 26.60 -0.14
N VAL A 2 16.96 26.13 1.11
CA VAL A 2 17.60 24.88 1.54
C VAL A 2 16.81 23.76 0.87
N THR A 3 17.45 23.04 -0.04
CA THR A 3 16.98 21.74 -0.52
C THR A 3 16.81 20.85 0.71
N GLU A 4 15.56 20.59 1.10
CA GLU A 4 15.24 19.65 2.18
C GLU A 4 15.85 18.29 1.85
N ASN A 5 16.43 17.63 2.86
CA ASN A 5 16.96 16.26 2.74
C ASN A 5 15.82 15.31 2.35
N ASP A 6 15.58 15.13 1.06
CA ASP A 6 14.71 14.06 0.57
C ASP A 6 15.43 12.74 0.83
N ILE A 7 14.97 12.00 1.85
CA ILE A 7 15.53 10.70 2.21
C ILE A 7 15.20 9.63 1.15
N ILE A 8 14.33 9.93 0.19
CA ILE A 8 13.89 9.02 -0.87
C ILE A 8 14.68 9.28 -2.15
N LYS A 9 15.43 8.27 -2.60
CA LYS A 9 16.18 8.35 -3.87
C LYS A 9 15.36 7.79 -5.02
N LYS A 10 14.78 8.65 -5.86
CA LYS A 10 13.94 8.26 -7.02
C LYS A 10 14.49 7.08 -7.82
N SER A 11 15.79 7.07 -8.15
CA SER A 11 16.43 6.02 -8.95
C SER A 11 16.35 4.60 -8.36
N ILE A 12 16.18 4.47 -7.04
CA ILE A 12 15.96 3.18 -6.39
C ILE A 12 14.54 2.69 -6.64
N TRP A 13 13.58 3.61 -6.56
CA TRP A 13 12.15 3.34 -6.67
C TRP A 13 11.68 3.15 -8.12
N GLU A 14 12.42 3.67 -9.10
CA GLU A 14 12.18 3.36 -10.52
C GLU A 14 12.27 1.85 -10.80
N LYS A 15 12.98 1.06 -9.97
CA LYS A 15 13.03 -0.41 -10.05
C LYS A 15 11.76 -1.10 -9.58
N ALA A 16 10.84 -0.39 -8.92
CA ALA A 16 9.55 -0.93 -8.51
C ALA A 16 8.46 -0.81 -9.58
N THR A 17 8.78 -0.22 -10.74
CA THR A 17 7.84 -0.05 -11.85
C THR A 17 7.43 -1.38 -12.46
N PHE A 18 6.16 -1.48 -12.84
CA PHE A 18 5.70 -2.53 -13.74
C PHE A 18 6.18 -2.28 -15.16
N LEU A 19 6.11 -3.29 -16.03
CA LEU A 19 6.63 -3.21 -17.40
C LEU A 19 6.03 -2.03 -18.17
N ASN A 20 4.72 -1.82 -18.05
CA ASN A 20 3.99 -0.73 -18.70
C ASN A 20 4.22 0.66 -18.11
N GLU A 21 4.95 0.76 -16.98
CA GLU A 21 5.30 2.04 -16.36
C GLU A 21 6.76 2.43 -16.62
N GLN A 22 7.49 1.64 -17.39
CA GLN A 22 8.88 1.88 -17.71
C GLN A 22 9.03 2.65 -19.02
N GLN A 23 9.97 3.61 -19.03
CA GLN A 23 10.33 4.31 -20.25
C GLN A 23 10.85 3.33 -21.31
N ILE A 24 10.26 3.40 -22.50
CA ILE A 24 10.61 2.58 -23.66
C ILE A 24 11.57 3.36 -24.57
N ASP A 25 12.67 2.72 -24.96
CA ASP A 25 13.58 3.23 -25.98
C ASP A 25 13.99 2.07 -26.91
N LEU A 26 13.32 1.98 -28.06
CA LEU A 26 13.55 0.92 -29.03
C LEU A 26 14.97 0.95 -29.63
N THR A 27 15.69 2.06 -29.50
CA THR A 27 17.09 2.16 -29.95
C THR A 27 18.07 1.44 -29.02
N GLN A 28 17.66 1.13 -27.78
CA GLN A 28 18.47 0.49 -26.75
C GLN A 28 18.33 -1.05 -26.72
N ILE A 29 17.60 -1.64 -27.69
CA ILE A 29 17.43 -3.10 -27.74
C ILE A 29 18.81 -3.75 -27.86
N SER A 30 19.13 -4.62 -26.90
CA SER A 30 20.40 -5.31 -26.81
C SER A 30 20.23 -6.82 -26.92
N ARG A 31 21.31 -7.50 -27.31
CA ARG A 31 21.36 -8.97 -27.29
C ARG A 31 21.08 -9.51 -25.89
N GLU A 32 21.59 -8.86 -24.84
CA GLU A 32 21.33 -9.23 -23.45
C GLU A 32 19.84 -9.12 -23.10
N GLY A 33 19.14 -8.09 -23.57
CA GLY A 33 17.69 -7.95 -23.36
C GLY A 33 16.88 -9.05 -24.04
N GLN A 34 17.30 -9.49 -25.24
CA GLN A 34 16.70 -10.64 -25.92
C GLN A 34 16.92 -11.95 -25.15
N GLU A 35 18.14 -12.17 -24.65
CA GLU A 35 18.47 -13.34 -23.83
C GLU A 35 17.65 -13.35 -22.51
N LYS A 36 17.48 -12.19 -21.88
CA LYS A 36 16.59 -12.03 -20.71
C LYS A 36 15.13 -12.32 -21.05
N ALA A 37 14.64 -11.89 -22.22
CA ALA A 37 13.28 -12.16 -22.66
C ALA A 37 13.05 -13.67 -22.84
N VAL A 38 13.99 -14.38 -23.46
CA VAL A 38 13.93 -15.84 -23.60
C VAL A 38 13.91 -16.51 -22.22
N ALA A 39 14.85 -16.16 -21.34
CA ALA A 39 14.92 -16.71 -20.00
C ALA A 39 13.66 -16.43 -19.15
N TRP A 40 13.04 -15.25 -19.34
CA TRP A 40 11.79 -14.90 -18.67
C TRP A 40 10.63 -15.79 -19.14
N VAL A 41 10.52 -16.03 -20.45
CA VAL A 41 9.48 -16.90 -21.02
C VAL A 41 9.67 -18.35 -20.56
N GLU A 42 10.91 -18.85 -20.53
CA GLU A 42 11.23 -20.19 -20.04
C GLU A 42 10.84 -20.38 -18.57
N ARG A 43 11.13 -19.38 -17.71
CA ARG A 43 10.82 -19.43 -16.28
C ARG A 43 9.33 -19.29 -15.97
N THR A 44 8.61 -18.49 -16.76
CA THR A 44 7.18 -18.24 -16.55
C THR A 44 6.29 -19.29 -17.21
N GLY A 45 6.82 -20.06 -18.15
CA GLY A 45 6.04 -21.05 -18.90
C GLY A 45 5.05 -20.44 -19.87
N LEU A 46 5.22 -19.15 -20.24
CA LEU A 46 4.33 -18.44 -21.18
C LEU A 46 4.58 -18.85 -22.64
N GLN A 47 4.38 -20.14 -22.89
CA GLN A 47 4.46 -20.79 -24.20
C GLN A 47 3.08 -21.30 -24.60
N PRO A 48 2.76 -21.35 -25.91
CA PRO A 48 3.54 -20.86 -27.05
C PRO A 48 3.63 -19.32 -27.09
N PHE A 49 4.41 -18.76 -28.02
CA PHE A 49 4.63 -17.30 -28.16
C PHE A 49 3.35 -16.44 -28.23
N GLU A 50 2.23 -17.01 -28.69
CA GLU A 50 0.94 -16.30 -28.69
C GLU A 50 0.39 -16.05 -27.28
N THR A 51 0.68 -16.94 -26.31
CA THR A 51 0.37 -16.72 -24.89
C THR A 51 1.15 -15.52 -24.34
N LEU A 52 2.43 -15.40 -24.71
CA LEU A 52 3.23 -14.24 -24.34
C LEU A 52 2.65 -12.95 -24.94
N LYS A 53 2.33 -12.94 -26.23
CA LYS A 53 1.72 -11.77 -26.89
C LYS A 53 0.40 -11.38 -26.23
N TYR A 54 -0.44 -12.35 -25.90
CA TYR A 54 -1.69 -12.10 -25.19
C TYR A 54 -1.42 -11.40 -23.85
N ARG A 55 -0.49 -11.95 -23.05
CA ARG A 55 -0.11 -11.35 -21.76
C ARG A 55 0.46 -9.94 -21.91
N LEU A 56 1.35 -9.70 -22.88
CA LEU A 56 1.93 -8.38 -23.12
C LEU A 56 0.87 -7.36 -23.56
N LYS A 57 -0.14 -7.80 -24.32
CA LYS A 57 -1.24 -6.95 -24.76
C LYS A 57 -2.10 -6.45 -23.59
N GLU A 58 -2.26 -7.23 -22.52
CA GLU A 58 -2.91 -6.77 -21.28
C GLU A 58 -2.16 -5.60 -20.62
N ASP A 59 -0.85 -5.49 -20.86
CA ASP A 59 -0.02 -4.37 -20.43
C ASP A 59 0.16 -3.32 -21.54
N GLU A 60 -0.56 -3.43 -22.66
CA GLU A 60 -0.43 -2.57 -23.85
C GLU A 60 0.97 -2.56 -24.48
N LEU A 61 1.73 -3.66 -24.35
CA LEU A 61 3.09 -3.78 -24.85
C LEU A 61 3.21 -4.69 -26.08
N SER A 62 4.05 -4.28 -27.03
CA SER A 62 4.60 -5.16 -28.06
C SER A 62 5.79 -5.97 -27.54
N TYR A 63 6.15 -7.04 -28.27
CA TYR A 63 7.34 -7.83 -27.92
C TYR A 63 8.64 -7.01 -28.02
N SER A 64 8.75 -6.11 -29.00
CA SER A 64 9.92 -5.22 -29.12
C SER A 64 10.06 -4.26 -27.95
N GLU A 65 8.95 -3.73 -27.44
CA GLU A 65 8.94 -2.84 -26.27
C GLU A 65 9.29 -3.61 -25.01
N PHE A 66 8.75 -4.83 -24.84
CA PHE A 66 9.15 -5.73 -23.77
C PHE A 66 10.66 -6.03 -23.76
N VAL A 67 11.25 -6.32 -24.92
CA VAL A 67 12.69 -6.53 -25.05
C VAL A 67 13.48 -5.25 -24.77
N SER A 68 13.01 -4.08 -25.22
CA SER A 68 13.61 -2.78 -24.90
C SER A 68 13.66 -2.55 -23.39
N ILE A 69 12.56 -2.81 -22.69
CA ILE A 69 12.48 -2.72 -21.22
C ILE A 69 13.53 -3.62 -20.56
N LEU A 70 13.63 -4.89 -20.98
CA LEU A 70 14.62 -5.82 -20.43
C LEU A 70 16.07 -5.49 -20.81
N SER A 71 16.27 -4.68 -21.86
CA SER A 71 17.58 -4.21 -22.27
C SER A 71 18.09 -3.06 -21.39
N ASN A 72 17.20 -2.37 -20.65
CA ASN A 72 17.57 -1.23 -19.81
C ASN A 72 17.88 -1.67 -18.37
N PRO A 73 19.13 -1.56 -17.90
CA PRO A 73 19.49 -1.91 -16.51
C PRO A 73 19.04 -0.86 -15.48
N ASN A 74 18.69 0.35 -15.94
CA ASN A 74 18.30 1.48 -15.10
C ASN A 74 16.91 1.97 -15.53
N PRO A 75 15.83 1.30 -15.06
CA PRO A 75 14.47 1.68 -15.41
C PRO A 75 14.20 3.13 -14.99
N ARG A 76 13.28 3.78 -15.71
CA ARG A 76 12.79 5.13 -15.42
C ARG A 76 11.28 5.15 -15.54
N PHE A 77 10.63 6.03 -14.79
CA PHE A 77 9.19 6.24 -14.96
C PHE A 77 8.86 6.64 -16.40
N MET A 78 7.77 6.08 -16.92
CA MET A 78 7.19 6.51 -18.17
C MET A 78 6.59 7.92 -18.01
N GLY A 79 6.91 8.82 -18.94
CA GLY A 79 6.45 10.21 -18.91
C GLY A 79 7.25 11.13 -17.99
N GLU A 80 6.84 12.40 -17.93
CA GLU A 80 7.48 13.42 -17.08
C GLU A 80 6.94 13.41 -15.65
N GLU A 81 5.70 12.96 -15.47
CA GLU A 81 5.05 12.93 -14.16
C GLU A 81 5.42 11.70 -13.34
N GLU A 82 5.57 11.89 -12.03
CA GLU A 82 5.78 10.79 -11.12
C GLU A 82 4.49 10.00 -10.86
N PRO A 83 4.55 8.66 -10.89
CA PRO A 83 3.41 7.81 -10.56
C PRO A 83 2.81 8.16 -9.20
N GLU A 84 1.49 8.02 -9.08
CA GLU A 84 0.76 8.38 -7.85
C GLU A 84 1.33 7.68 -6.62
N TRP A 85 1.60 6.37 -6.70
CA TRP A 85 2.17 5.62 -5.57
C TRP A 85 3.51 6.19 -5.10
N PHE A 86 4.34 6.72 -6.00
CA PHE A 86 5.64 7.30 -5.64
C PHE A 86 5.46 8.67 -4.98
N ARG A 87 4.52 9.49 -5.47
CA ARG A 87 4.15 10.75 -4.82
C ARG A 87 3.60 10.52 -3.41
N ILE A 88 2.77 9.50 -3.22
CA ILE A 88 2.26 9.11 -1.90
C ILE A 88 3.40 8.61 -1.01
N LEU A 89 4.29 7.76 -1.52
CA LEU A 89 5.47 7.31 -0.78
C LEU A 89 6.29 8.48 -0.24
N LYS A 90 6.59 9.49 -1.08
CA LYS A 90 7.24 10.72 -0.63
C LYS A 90 6.46 11.43 0.45
N SER A 91 5.14 11.55 0.29
CA SER A 91 4.28 12.16 1.30
C SER A 91 4.21 11.38 2.60
N VAL A 92 4.36 10.05 2.61
CA VAL A 92 4.35 9.21 3.81
C VAL A 92 5.56 9.54 4.69
N PHE A 93 6.74 9.64 4.09
CA PHE A 93 8.00 9.78 4.83
C PHE A 93 8.48 11.23 5.00
N ASN A 94 7.93 12.18 4.24
CA ASN A 94 8.21 13.61 4.40
C ASN A 94 7.14 14.34 5.23
N ASN A 95 6.18 13.61 5.83
CA ASN A 95 5.12 14.22 6.63
C ASN A 95 5.67 14.80 7.94
N LYS A 96 5.50 16.11 8.14
CA LYS A 96 5.91 16.85 9.35
C LYS A 96 4.73 17.25 10.24
N ASP A 97 3.53 16.80 9.92
CA ASP A 97 2.34 17.20 10.66
C ASP A 97 2.27 16.58 12.05
N ASP A 98 1.61 17.29 12.97
CA ASP A 98 1.39 16.86 14.37
C ASP A 98 0.30 15.77 14.52
N ILE A 99 -0.09 15.08 13.43
CA ILE A 99 -1.10 14.02 13.49
C ILE A 99 -0.47 12.75 14.05
N ALA A 100 -0.90 12.37 15.26
CA ALA A 100 -0.51 11.12 15.90
C ALA A 100 -1.60 10.05 15.82
N LEU A 101 -1.19 8.78 15.88
CA LEU A 101 -2.09 7.67 16.15
C LEU A 101 -2.48 7.69 17.63
N SER A 102 -3.76 7.44 17.89
CA SER A 102 -4.35 7.33 19.22
C SER A 102 -4.84 5.91 19.48
N ASP A 103 -5.09 5.59 20.75
CA ASP A 103 -5.59 4.27 21.15
C ASP A 103 -6.99 3.95 20.58
N ASP A 104 -7.74 4.99 20.20
CA ASP A 104 -9.03 4.85 19.51
C ASP A 104 -8.87 4.42 18.05
N ASP A 105 -7.74 4.73 17.42
CA ASP A 105 -7.47 4.38 16.03
C ASP A 105 -7.11 2.89 15.93
N ILE A 106 -6.16 2.44 16.76
CA ILE A 106 -5.75 1.05 16.91
C ILE A 106 -5.46 0.80 18.39
N SER A 107 -6.16 -0.18 18.98
CA SER A 107 -6.06 -0.45 20.42
C SER A 107 -4.66 -0.93 20.83
N PRO A 108 -4.23 -0.71 22.08
CA PRO A 108 -2.97 -1.26 22.59
C PRO A 108 -2.89 -2.78 22.43
N GLU A 109 -3.99 -3.50 22.67
CA GLU A 109 -4.06 -4.95 22.55
C GLU A 109 -3.85 -5.44 21.11
N GLU A 110 -4.40 -4.72 20.11
CA GLU A 110 -4.17 -5.01 18.69
C GLU A 110 -2.71 -4.77 18.29
N ARG A 111 -2.09 -3.71 18.83
CA ARG A 111 -0.66 -3.40 18.59
C ARG A 111 0.26 -4.46 19.18
N GLU A 112 -0.04 -4.90 20.40
CA GLU A 112 0.75 -5.94 21.09
C GLU A 112 0.68 -7.28 20.36
N LYS A 113 -0.49 -7.64 19.81
CA LYS A 113 -0.70 -8.86 19.02
C LYS A 113 -0.12 -8.81 17.61
N ALA A 114 0.42 -7.66 17.18
CA ALA A 114 0.90 -7.43 15.82
C ALA A 114 2.44 -7.25 15.81
N PRO A 115 3.21 -8.35 15.65
CA PRO A 115 4.66 -8.25 15.49
C PRO A 115 5.02 -7.26 14.38
N PHE A 116 6.05 -6.46 14.61
CA PHE A 116 6.53 -5.44 13.68
C PHE A 116 5.56 -4.29 13.38
N PHE A 117 4.53 -4.06 14.20
CA PHE A 117 3.56 -2.97 14.01
C PHE A 117 4.22 -1.62 13.64
N ASN A 118 5.39 -1.32 14.20
CA ASN A 118 6.16 -0.09 13.97
C ASN A 118 6.38 0.24 12.49
N ILE A 119 6.55 -0.76 11.60
CA ILE A 119 6.73 -0.50 10.16
C ILE A 119 5.50 0.18 9.54
N THR A 120 4.32 -0.04 10.10
CA THR A 120 3.05 0.48 9.57
C THR A 120 2.77 1.91 10.00
N ILE A 121 3.44 2.41 11.06
CA ILE A 121 3.11 3.69 11.69
C ILE A 121 3.12 4.87 10.71
N PRO A 122 4.17 5.09 9.88
CA PRO A 122 4.19 6.20 8.93
C PRO A 122 3.02 6.15 7.94
N PHE A 123 2.70 4.96 7.45
CA PHE A 123 1.60 4.71 6.52
C PHE A 123 0.24 4.96 7.16
N LEU A 124 0.05 4.55 8.42
CA LEU A 124 -1.19 4.76 9.17
C LEU A 124 -1.41 6.24 9.52
N ILE A 125 -0.35 6.98 9.87
CA ILE A 125 -0.42 8.43 10.11
C ILE A 125 -0.86 9.13 8.82
N TRP A 126 -0.22 8.81 7.69
CA TRP A 126 -0.60 9.34 6.39
C TRP A 126 -2.04 8.98 6.01
N SER A 127 -2.43 7.71 6.21
CA SER A 127 -3.78 7.22 5.93
C SER A 127 -4.83 7.96 6.75
N LYS A 128 -4.57 8.14 8.06
CA LYS A 128 -5.45 8.88 8.97
C LYS A 128 -5.65 10.32 8.48
N LYS A 129 -4.58 11.00 8.08
CA LYS A 129 -4.67 12.35 7.51
C LYS A 129 -5.52 12.37 6.24
N ASP A 130 -5.25 11.49 5.29
CA ASP A 130 -6.00 11.40 4.03
C ASP A 130 -7.49 11.13 4.26
N ILE A 131 -7.81 10.16 5.13
CA ILE A 131 -9.20 9.83 5.49
C ILE A 131 -9.90 11.01 6.15
N LEU A 132 -9.27 11.68 7.12
CA LEU A 132 -9.88 12.84 7.81
C LEU A 132 -10.15 14.00 6.85
N ASN A 133 -9.23 14.27 5.91
CA ASN A 133 -9.45 15.27 4.87
C ASN A 133 -10.62 14.90 3.97
N ARG A 134 -10.74 13.63 3.57
CA ARG A 134 -11.87 13.18 2.73
C ARG A 134 -13.20 13.15 3.48
N PHE A 135 -13.20 12.80 4.77
CA PHE A 135 -14.36 12.95 5.65
C PHE A 135 -14.81 14.41 5.76
N HIS A 136 -13.88 15.36 5.84
CA HIS A 136 -14.23 16.79 5.84
C HIS A 136 -14.90 17.21 4.54
N ILE A 137 -14.42 16.73 3.38
CA ILE A 137 -15.03 17.01 2.08
C ILE A 137 -16.45 16.43 2.02
N LEU A 138 -16.62 15.16 2.39
CA LEU A 138 -17.93 14.50 2.41
C LEU A 138 -18.90 15.25 3.33
N LYS A 139 -18.48 15.60 4.55
CA LYS A 139 -19.30 16.36 5.50
C LYS A 139 -19.80 17.70 4.92
N ASN A 140 -19.02 18.34 4.06
CA ASN A 140 -19.41 19.59 3.42
C ASN A 140 -20.33 19.39 2.20
N ASN A 141 -20.27 18.24 1.54
CA ASN A 141 -21.03 17.95 0.33
C ASN A 141 -22.42 17.38 0.63
N PHE A 142 -22.63 16.78 1.81
CA PHE A 142 -23.89 16.15 2.19
C PHE A 142 -24.58 16.89 3.33
N ASN A 143 -25.87 17.19 3.15
CA ASN A 143 -26.70 17.80 4.21
C ASN A 143 -26.87 16.91 5.45
N HIS A 144 -26.67 15.60 5.28
CA HIS A 144 -26.71 14.61 6.33
C HIS A 144 -25.39 13.83 6.34
N TYR A 145 -24.72 13.78 7.50
CA TYR A 145 -23.40 13.14 7.63
C TYR A 145 -23.31 12.33 8.94
N PRO A 146 -23.90 11.13 8.97
CA PRO A 146 -24.07 10.35 10.19
C PRO A 146 -22.90 9.35 10.38
N ILE A 147 -21.68 9.85 10.25
CA ILE A 147 -20.46 9.02 10.32
C ILE A 147 -19.83 9.15 11.70
N TYR A 148 -19.75 8.03 12.41
CA TYR A 148 -19.19 7.97 13.75
C TYR A 148 -17.65 7.93 13.73
N LYS A 149 -17.00 8.41 14.81
CA LYS A 149 -15.53 8.39 14.93
C LYS A 149 -14.94 6.99 14.73
N ARG A 150 -15.68 5.94 15.13
CA ARG A 150 -15.28 4.53 15.00
C ARG A 150 -15.15 4.06 13.55
N VAL A 151 -15.74 4.77 12.58
CA VAL A 151 -15.55 4.43 11.16
C VAL A 151 -14.08 4.58 10.75
N LEU A 152 -13.37 5.59 11.27
CA LEU A 152 -11.94 5.76 11.00
C LEU A 152 -11.14 4.52 11.41
N SER A 153 -11.35 4.00 12.62
CA SER A 153 -10.63 2.81 13.07
C SER A 153 -10.99 1.57 12.26
N SER A 154 -12.25 1.44 11.82
CA SER A 154 -12.65 0.34 10.92
C SER A 154 -11.96 0.39 9.54
N ILE A 155 -11.48 1.56 9.10
CA ILE A 155 -10.69 1.71 7.86
C ILE A 155 -9.19 1.49 8.13
N LEU A 156 -8.66 1.98 9.25
CA LEU A 156 -7.23 1.84 9.58
C LEU A 156 -6.83 0.39 9.92
N LYS A 157 -7.74 -0.39 10.51
CA LYS A 157 -7.50 -1.80 10.86
C LYS A 157 -7.08 -2.68 9.67
N PRO A 158 -7.86 -2.78 8.58
CA PRO A 158 -7.47 -3.59 7.44
C PRO A 158 -6.19 -3.08 6.76
N ILE A 159 -5.87 -1.78 6.87
CA ILE A 159 -4.62 -1.21 6.34
C ILE A 159 -3.42 -1.82 7.05
N TYR A 160 -3.30 -1.69 8.39
CA TYR A 160 -2.12 -2.22 9.07
C TYR A 160 -1.99 -3.73 8.92
N GLN A 161 -3.12 -4.46 8.92
CA GLN A 161 -3.14 -5.91 8.71
C GLN A 161 -2.59 -6.27 7.33
N SER A 162 -3.00 -5.56 6.28
CA SER A 162 -2.49 -5.74 4.91
C SER A 162 -0.99 -5.42 4.82
N LEU A 163 -0.57 -4.30 5.41
CA LEU A 163 0.84 -3.88 5.42
C LEU A 163 1.73 -4.91 6.12
N LEU A 164 1.29 -5.45 7.26
CA LEU A 164 2.01 -6.53 7.95
C LEU A 164 2.01 -7.82 7.14
N SER A 165 0.87 -8.20 6.54
CA SER A 165 0.81 -9.38 5.68
C SER A 165 1.81 -9.31 4.51
N LEU A 166 2.00 -8.12 3.91
CA LEU A 166 2.95 -7.90 2.83
C LEU A 166 4.40 -7.92 3.29
N SER A 167 4.69 -7.36 4.47
CA SER A 167 6.06 -7.11 4.94
C SER A 167 6.62 -8.21 5.86
N CYS A 168 5.78 -9.03 6.47
CA CYS A 168 6.18 -9.97 7.54
C CYS A 168 7.31 -10.92 7.10
N GLN A 169 7.21 -11.56 5.94
CA GLN A 169 8.26 -12.48 5.46
C GLN A 169 9.60 -11.77 5.24
N THR A 170 9.57 -10.57 4.66
CA THR A 170 10.76 -9.73 4.46
C THR A 170 11.38 -9.34 5.80
N LEU A 171 10.56 -8.96 6.78
CA LEU A 171 11.03 -8.59 8.11
C LEU A 171 11.64 -9.76 8.87
N ILE A 172 11.05 -10.96 8.77
CA ILE A 172 11.61 -12.18 9.33
C ILE A 172 12.97 -12.51 8.69
N LEU A 173 13.10 -12.32 7.37
CA LEU A 173 14.36 -12.51 6.66
C LEU A 173 15.43 -11.53 7.16
N GLU A 174 15.09 -10.25 7.28
CA GLU A 174 16.02 -9.21 7.73
C GLU A 174 16.45 -9.40 9.18
N LEU A 175 15.53 -9.79 10.06
CA LEU A 175 15.82 -10.16 11.45
C LEU A 175 16.79 -11.34 11.50
N ASN A 176 16.54 -12.40 10.75
CA ASN A 176 17.40 -13.59 10.74
C ASN A 176 18.78 -13.31 10.14
N THR A 177 18.84 -12.49 9.10
CA THR A 177 20.11 -12.11 8.46
C THR A 177 21.01 -11.38 9.46
N ARG A 178 20.47 -10.36 10.14
CA ARG A 178 21.22 -9.61 11.17
C ARG A 178 21.59 -10.46 12.37
N ARG A 179 20.71 -11.38 12.78
CA ARG A 179 21.00 -12.36 13.84
C ARG A 179 22.21 -13.23 13.48
N VAL A 180 22.29 -13.72 12.23
CA VAL A 180 23.41 -14.55 11.76
C VAL A 180 24.69 -13.73 11.61
N GLN A 181 24.58 -12.46 11.27
CA GLN A 181 25.72 -11.53 11.16
C GLN A 181 26.22 -11.02 12.52
N GLY A 182 25.52 -11.31 13.62
CA GLY A 182 25.90 -10.85 14.96
C GLY A 182 25.63 -9.36 15.21
N GLU A 183 24.73 -8.77 14.43
CA GLU A 183 24.40 -7.33 14.48
C GLU A 183 23.33 -6.98 15.52
N LEU A 184 22.66 -8.00 16.10
CA LEU A 184 21.60 -7.81 17.09
C LEU A 184 22.12 -7.92 18.53
N VAL A 185 21.82 -6.93 19.34
CA VAL A 185 22.14 -6.89 20.77
C VAL A 185 21.04 -7.59 21.57
N GLY A 186 21.41 -8.49 22.47
CA GLY A 186 20.48 -9.19 23.36
C GLY A 186 20.89 -10.64 23.64
N SER A 187 20.80 -11.04 24.91
CA SER A 187 21.05 -12.40 25.37
C SER A 187 19.91 -13.34 24.97
N THR A 188 18.66 -12.85 25.03
CA THR A 188 17.45 -13.63 24.72
C THR A 188 16.95 -13.38 23.29
N LYS A 189 15.96 -14.17 22.83
CA LYS A 189 15.35 -13.97 21.50
C LYS A 189 14.51 -12.68 21.47
N GLU A 190 13.86 -12.41 22.59
CA GLU A 190 13.00 -11.26 22.85
C GLU A 190 13.83 -9.97 22.85
N GLU A 191 14.94 -9.94 23.59
CA GLU A 191 15.85 -8.77 23.61
C GLU A 191 16.40 -8.44 22.22
N ARG A 192 16.76 -9.47 21.43
CA ARG A 192 17.23 -9.27 20.05
C ARG A 192 16.13 -8.80 19.11
N PHE A 193 14.90 -9.25 19.32
CA PHE A 193 13.74 -8.77 18.59
C PHE A 193 13.51 -7.29 18.91
N ASP A 194 13.44 -6.90 20.17
CA ASP A 194 13.26 -5.52 20.59
C ASP A 194 14.39 -4.61 20.10
N ASN A 195 15.63 -5.09 20.08
CA ASN A 195 16.75 -4.39 19.47
C ASN A 195 16.55 -4.19 17.96
N PHE A 196 16.08 -5.21 17.24
CA PHE A 196 15.73 -5.07 15.82
C PHE A 196 14.61 -4.04 15.61
N ILE A 197 13.55 -4.07 16.42
CA ILE A 197 12.44 -3.10 16.32
C ILE A 197 12.96 -1.67 16.49
N SER A 198 13.66 -1.43 17.60
CA SER A 198 14.14 -0.10 17.99
C SER A 198 15.22 0.46 17.06
N SER A 199 16.06 -0.41 16.48
CA SER A 199 17.24 0.01 15.70
C SER A 199 17.04 0.02 14.19
N HIS A 200 16.01 -0.67 13.67
CA HIS A 200 15.88 -0.89 12.22
C HIS A 200 14.48 -0.67 11.64
N ILE A 201 13.43 -0.50 12.46
CA ILE A 201 12.06 -0.32 11.94
C ILE A 201 11.25 0.70 12.75
N THR A 202 11.92 1.64 13.41
CA THR A 202 11.25 2.68 14.21
C THR A 202 11.34 4.06 13.57
N LYS A 203 12.51 4.47 13.08
CA LYS A 203 12.65 5.79 12.43
C LYS A 203 12.29 5.70 10.95
N SER A 204 11.83 6.83 10.39
CA SER A 204 11.51 6.94 8.97
C SER A 204 12.69 6.55 8.08
N GLU A 205 13.91 6.95 8.44
CA GLU A 205 15.12 6.63 7.69
C GLU A 205 15.41 5.12 7.68
N ASP A 206 15.16 4.44 8.80
CA ASP A 206 15.38 3.00 8.91
C ASP A 206 14.37 2.23 8.03
N ILE A 207 13.09 2.65 8.08
CA ILE A 207 12.02 2.06 7.27
C ILE A 207 12.26 2.35 5.79
N VAL A 208 12.67 3.57 5.42
CA VAL A 208 13.01 3.90 4.03
C VAL A 208 14.20 3.06 3.57
N GLY A 209 15.27 2.93 4.36
CA GLY A 209 16.42 2.10 4.01
C GLY A 209 16.06 0.62 3.80
N LEU A 210 15.15 0.09 4.62
CA LEU A 210 14.59 -1.25 4.43
C LEU A 210 13.82 -1.36 3.11
N LEU A 211 12.91 -0.41 2.83
CA LEU A 211 12.08 -0.45 1.63
C LEU A 211 12.89 -0.13 0.36
N GLU A 212 13.97 0.64 0.44
CA GLU A 212 14.90 0.85 -0.68
C GLU A 212 15.62 -0.45 -1.09
N LYS A 213 15.84 -1.37 -0.14
CA LYS A 213 16.34 -2.73 -0.45
C LYS A 213 15.26 -3.60 -1.12
N TYR A 214 13.98 -3.30 -0.86
CA TYR A 214 12.83 -4.03 -1.37
C TYR A 214 11.79 -3.08 -2.00
N PRO A 215 12.12 -2.34 -3.08
CA PRO A 215 11.32 -1.21 -3.53
C PRO A 215 9.93 -1.65 -4.04
N VAL A 216 9.82 -2.88 -4.56
CA VAL A 216 8.53 -3.49 -4.92
C VAL A 216 7.63 -3.68 -3.69
N LEU A 217 8.18 -4.05 -2.53
CA LEU A 217 7.40 -4.16 -1.28
C LEU A 217 6.82 -2.80 -0.90
N GLY A 218 7.63 -1.73 -0.94
CA GLY A 218 7.16 -0.38 -0.63
C GLY A 218 6.04 0.07 -1.58
N ARG A 219 6.17 -0.20 -2.89
CA ARG A 219 5.09 0.04 -3.86
C ARG A 219 3.82 -0.74 -3.51
N LEU A 220 3.93 -2.04 -3.23
CA LEU A 220 2.78 -2.89 -2.90
C LEU A 220 2.07 -2.42 -1.63
N MET A 221 2.84 -2.01 -0.61
CA MET A 221 2.32 -1.43 0.62
C MET A 221 1.50 -0.16 0.36
N ILE A 222 2.06 0.80 -0.41
CA ILE A 222 1.36 2.04 -0.77
C ILE A 222 0.09 1.74 -1.58
N THR A 223 0.20 0.87 -2.58
CA THR A 223 -0.91 0.55 -3.48
C THR A 223 -2.03 -0.15 -2.72
N SER A 224 -1.71 -1.13 -1.86
CA SER A 224 -2.68 -1.84 -1.04
C SER A 224 -3.40 -0.91 -0.07
N MET A 225 -2.63 -0.08 0.65
CA MET A 225 -3.18 0.96 1.53
C MET A 225 -4.15 1.87 0.78
N LYS A 226 -3.73 2.44 -0.36
CA LYS A 226 -4.55 3.34 -1.17
C LYS A 226 -5.84 2.68 -1.66
N ASN A 227 -5.75 1.44 -2.13
CA ASN A 227 -6.90 0.66 -2.60
C ASN A 227 -7.93 0.44 -1.49
N ILE A 228 -7.47 0.08 -0.27
CA ILE A 228 -8.36 -0.08 0.88
C ILE A 228 -9.05 1.25 1.20
N ILE A 229 -8.31 2.35 1.31
CA ILE A 229 -8.91 3.66 1.63
C ILE A 229 -9.93 4.07 0.56
N ASN A 230 -9.58 3.96 -0.72
CA ASN A 230 -10.46 4.33 -1.82
C ASN A 230 -11.74 3.49 -1.83
N SER A 231 -11.63 2.17 -1.70
CA SER A 231 -12.80 1.29 -1.66
C SER A 231 -13.71 1.58 -0.47
N ARG A 232 -13.16 1.87 0.71
CA ARG A 232 -13.97 2.19 1.89
C ARG A 232 -14.68 3.52 1.77
N LEU A 233 -14.01 4.54 1.24
CA LEU A 233 -14.61 5.86 1.07
C LEU A 233 -15.60 5.90 -0.09
N GLU A 234 -15.37 5.17 -1.17
CA GLU A 234 -16.33 4.99 -2.26
C GLU A 234 -17.64 4.38 -1.72
N ALA A 235 -17.56 3.36 -0.87
CA ALA A 235 -18.74 2.76 -0.25
C ALA A 235 -19.47 3.72 0.71
N ILE A 236 -18.72 4.52 1.47
CA ILE A 236 -19.28 5.56 2.34
C ILE A 236 -19.97 6.66 1.51
N GLU A 237 -19.34 7.10 0.43
CA GLU A 237 -19.91 8.11 -0.47
C GLU A 237 -21.20 7.60 -1.11
N ASN A 238 -21.22 6.37 -1.62
CA ASN A 238 -22.43 5.75 -2.15
C ASN A 238 -23.54 5.65 -1.09
N TYR A 239 -23.19 5.25 0.15
CA TYR A 239 -24.14 5.26 1.27
C TYR A 239 -24.74 6.65 1.54
N LEU A 240 -23.92 7.71 1.49
CA LEU A 240 -24.38 9.09 1.69
C LEU A 240 -25.25 9.60 0.54
N VAL A 241 -24.94 9.22 -0.70
CA VAL A 241 -25.74 9.53 -1.90
C VAL A 241 -27.11 8.85 -1.83
N ASP A 242 -27.13 7.57 -1.53
CA ASP A 242 -28.34 6.74 -1.50
C ASP A 242 -29.06 6.80 -0.14
N TYR A 243 -28.63 7.68 0.77
CA TYR A 243 -29.10 7.71 2.15
C TYR A 243 -30.63 7.74 2.25
N ILE A 244 -31.29 8.65 1.52
CA ILE A 244 -32.76 8.79 1.55
C ILE A 244 -33.44 7.51 1.05
N ASP A 245 -32.98 6.93 -0.05
CA ASP A 245 -33.55 5.70 -0.62
C ASP A 245 -33.37 4.50 0.32
N ILE A 246 -32.23 4.42 1.01
CA ILE A 246 -31.96 3.41 2.04
C ILE A 246 -32.95 3.58 3.20
N GLN A 247 -33.18 4.82 3.65
CA GLN A 247 -34.13 5.10 4.72
C GLN A 247 -35.56 4.74 4.35
N GLU A 248 -36.00 5.07 3.13
CA GLU A 248 -37.35 4.75 2.66
C GLU A 248 -37.57 3.24 2.53
N LYS A 249 -36.54 2.50 2.12
CA LYS A 249 -36.64 1.06 1.85
C LYS A 249 -36.44 0.18 3.08
N PHE A 250 -35.53 0.56 3.97
CA PHE A 250 -35.10 -0.26 5.09
C PHE A 250 -35.42 0.35 6.47
N GLY A 251 -35.84 1.61 6.53
CA GLY A 251 -36.21 2.32 7.76
C GLY A 251 -35.04 3.00 8.48
N SER A 252 -35.35 3.70 9.58
CA SER A 252 -34.44 4.55 10.37
C SER A 252 -33.27 3.85 11.06
N ASP A 253 -33.23 2.53 11.03
CA ASP A 253 -32.18 1.75 11.68
C ASP A 253 -30.82 1.91 10.98
N TYR A 254 -30.79 2.38 9.73
CA TYR A 254 -29.58 2.51 8.92
C TYR A 254 -29.03 3.94 8.91
N ASN A 255 -29.23 4.70 10.00
CA ASN A 255 -28.84 6.12 10.07
C ASN A 255 -27.36 6.32 10.40
N GLU A 256 -26.89 5.83 11.55
CA GLU A 256 -25.58 6.17 12.08
C GLU A 256 -24.55 5.09 11.77
N LEU A 257 -23.70 5.32 10.76
CA LEU A 257 -22.64 4.39 10.36
C LEU A 257 -21.53 4.39 11.41
N ILE A 258 -21.23 3.22 11.98
CA ILE A 258 -20.22 3.05 13.04
C ILE A 258 -18.99 2.24 12.59
N SER A 259 -19.13 1.37 11.59
CA SER A 259 -17.99 0.64 11.01
C SER A 259 -18.26 0.24 9.56
N ILE A 260 -17.17 0.06 8.82
CA ILE A 260 -17.17 -0.53 7.50
C ILE A 260 -16.14 -1.65 7.45
N GLU A 261 -16.62 -2.88 7.39
CA GLU A 261 -15.79 -4.08 7.39
C GLU A 261 -15.79 -4.73 6.00
N GLY A 262 -14.69 -5.35 5.61
CA GLY A 262 -14.60 -6.09 4.34
C GLY A 262 -14.17 -7.53 4.55
N ASN A 263 -13.72 -8.19 3.47
CA ASN A 263 -13.32 -9.60 3.44
C ASN A 263 -14.47 -10.60 3.63
N VAL A 264 -15.68 -10.21 3.25
CA VAL A 264 -16.80 -11.14 3.13
C VAL A 264 -16.78 -11.69 1.70
N GLY A 265 -16.12 -12.83 1.51
CA GLY A 265 -15.96 -13.48 0.20
C GLY A 265 -14.67 -13.10 -0.53
N ASP A 266 -14.63 -13.37 -1.84
CA ASP A 266 -13.42 -13.25 -2.67
C ASP A 266 -13.04 -11.79 -2.97
N ILE A 267 -11.73 -11.53 -3.01
CA ILE A 267 -11.16 -10.24 -3.38
C ILE A 267 -11.05 -10.17 -4.92
N HIS A 268 -11.65 -9.15 -5.53
CA HIS A 268 -11.61 -8.89 -6.96
C HIS A 268 -11.17 -7.45 -7.27
N ASN A 269 -10.70 -7.17 -8.50
CA ASN A 269 -10.46 -5.83 -9.06
C ASN A 269 -9.90 -4.78 -8.07
N ASN A 270 -8.58 -4.79 -7.86
CA ASN A 270 -7.87 -3.82 -7.01
C ASN A 270 -8.30 -3.82 -5.53
N GLY A 271 -8.65 -4.98 -4.96
CA GLY A 271 -8.93 -5.11 -3.53
C GLY A 271 -10.40 -4.90 -3.13
N ARG A 272 -11.32 -4.87 -4.10
CA ARG A 272 -12.76 -4.81 -3.86
C ARG A 272 -13.26 -6.15 -3.34
N SER A 273 -14.05 -6.10 -2.28
CA SER A 273 -14.75 -7.24 -1.68
C SER A 273 -16.13 -6.77 -1.25
N VAL A 274 -17.02 -7.69 -0.89
CA VAL A 274 -18.28 -7.31 -0.24
C VAL A 274 -17.93 -6.60 1.07
N LEU A 275 -18.57 -5.45 1.29
CA LEU A 275 -18.42 -4.65 2.48
C LEU A 275 -19.70 -4.72 3.31
N ILE A 276 -19.53 -4.83 4.62
CA ILE A 276 -20.62 -4.76 5.59
C ILE A 276 -20.53 -3.41 6.29
N LEU A 277 -21.62 -2.65 6.22
CA LEU A 277 -21.76 -1.37 6.92
C LEU A 277 -22.55 -1.65 8.20
N SER A 278 -21.95 -1.41 9.36
CA SER A 278 -22.66 -1.60 10.63
C SER A 278 -23.13 -0.26 11.18
N PHE A 279 -24.33 -0.26 11.74
CA PHE A 279 -25.02 0.95 12.22
C PHE A 279 -25.20 0.94 13.73
N LEU A 280 -25.34 2.12 14.34
CA LEU A 280 -25.52 2.26 15.80
C LEU A 280 -26.75 1.52 16.33
N SER A 281 -27.78 1.34 15.49
CA SER A 281 -28.97 0.52 15.78
C SER A 281 -28.67 -0.96 16.03
N GLY A 282 -27.47 -1.43 15.67
CA GLY A 282 -27.07 -2.84 15.69
C GLY A 282 -27.38 -3.59 14.39
N LYS A 283 -27.86 -2.91 13.35
CA LYS A 283 -28.06 -3.50 12.01
C LYS A 283 -26.77 -3.48 11.19
N SER A 284 -26.70 -4.39 10.21
CA SER A 284 -25.63 -4.59 9.24
C SER A 284 -26.21 -4.85 7.85
#